data_AF-K7M8C5-F1
#
_entry.id   AF-K7M8C5-F1
#
_cell.length_a   1.000
_cell.length_b   1.000
_cell.length_c   1.000
_cell.angle_alpha   90.00
_cell.angle_beta   90.00
_cell.angle_gamma   90.00
#
_symmetry.space_group_name_H-M   'P 1'
#
loop_
_entity.id
_entity.type
_entity.pdbx_description
1 polymer ?
#
loop_
_entity_poly.entity_id
_entity_poly.type
_entity_poly.pdbx_seq_one_letter_code
_entity_poly.pdbx_strand_id
1 'polypeptide(L)'
;MSEAQKHVWEGAIPLQIHLHESEVTTLPPPPPALVLAPRLGYLPLLISLLKPQFSSTLPPGVDTIWFEYKGLPLKWYIPTGVLFDLLCVEPERPWNLTVHFRGYPSNILLPCEGEDSVKWSFINSLKEAAYIINGNSKNVMNMSQTDQVIWKLIDGWHRSLSLELLKMNIWKMLVQS
;
A
#
# COMPACT_ATOMS: atom_id res chain seq x y z
N MET A 1 17.55 12.91 -12.15
CA MET A 1 16.16 12.60 -12.55
C MET A 1 15.61 13.81 -13.28
N SER A 2 14.82 13.60 -14.33
CA SER A 2 14.05 14.70 -14.94
C SER A 2 12.92 15.15 -14.01
N GLU A 3 12.40 16.36 -14.23
CA GLU A 3 11.28 16.92 -13.46
C GLU A 3 10.03 16.02 -13.53
N ALA A 4 9.73 15.47 -14.71
CA ALA A 4 8.64 14.51 -14.89
C ALA A 4 8.83 13.23 -14.04
N GLN A 5 10.04 12.67 -14.00
CA GLN A 5 10.34 11.49 -13.17
C GLN A 5 10.19 11.78 -11.68
N LYS A 6 10.54 12.99 -11.25
CA LYS A 6 10.37 13.43 -9.86
C LYS A 6 8.88 13.49 -9.49
N HIS A 7 8.04 14.10 -10.32
CA HIS A 7 6.60 14.16 -10.07
C HIS A 7 5.92 12.79 -10.03
N VAL A 8 6.35 11.86 -10.90
CA VAL A 8 5.86 10.48 -10.86
C VAL A 8 6.27 9.79 -9.55
N TRP A 9 7.51 10.00 -9.10
CA TRP A 9 8.02 9.39 -7.87
C TRP A 9 7.36 9.95 -6.60
N GLU A 10 7.13 11.26 -6.56
CA GLU A 10 6.52 11.96 -5.42
C GLU A 10 4.98 11.87 -5.41
N GLY A 11 4.38 11.29 -6.44
CA GLY A 11 2.94 11.15 -6.54
C GLY A 11 2.36 10.32 -5.39
N ALA A 12 1.37 10.88 -4.68
CA ALA A 12 0.68 10.23 -3.58
C ALA A 12 -0.84 10.32 -3.72
N ILE A 13 -1.56 9.42 -3.03
CA ILE A 13 -3.02 9.36 -2.99
C ILE A 13 -3.47 9.50 -1.54
N PRO A 14 -4.37 10.45 -1.23
CA PRO A 14 -4.97 10.55 0.10
C PRO A 14 -5.90 9.36 0.31
N LEU A 15 -5.59 8.51 1.28
CA LEU A 15 -6.38 7.36 1.70
C LEU A 15 -7.08 7.66 3.02
N GLN A 16 -8.32 7.23 3.11
CA GLN A 16 -9.05 7.10 4.36
C GLN A 16 -9.40 5.62 4.56
N ILE A 17 -8.75 5.00 5.55
CA ILE A 17 -8.78 3.54 5.76
C ILE A 17 -9.59 3.23 7.02
N HIS A 18 -10.69 2.52 6.86
CA HIS A 18 -11.56 2.07 7.95
C HIS A 18 -11.25 0.62 8.30
N LEU A 19 -11.27 0.29 9.59
CA LEU A 19 -11.33 -1.11 10.00
C LEU A 19 -12.72 -1.67 9.67
N HIS A 20 -12.79 -2.86 9.11
CA HIS A 20 -14.08 -3.49 8.82
C HIS A 20 -14.92 -3.68 10.09
N GLU A 21 -16.21 -3.38 10.02
CA GLU A 21 -17.11 -3.34 11.18
C GLU A 21 -17.20 -4.68 11.92
N SER A 22 -17.11 -5.81 11.19
CA SER A 22 -17.12 -7.14 11.81
C SER A 22 -15.89 -7.44 12.67
N GLU A 23 -14.84 -6.60 12.57
CA GLU A 23 -13.58 -6.74 13.27
C GLU A 23 -13.41 -5.69 14.37
N VAL A 24 -14.44 -4.91 14.67
CA VAL A 24 -14.41 -3.90 15.75
C VAL A 24 -14.96 -4.52 17.04
N THR A 25 -14.13 -4.58 18.09
CA THR A 25 -14.54 -5.05 19.43
C THR A 25 -14.76 -3.94 20.45
N THR A 26 -14.51 -2.67 20.10
CA THR A 26 -14.62 -1.52 21.00
C THR A 26 -15.82 -0.63 20.66
N LEU A 27 -16.35 0.05 21.68
CA LEU A 27 -17.33 1.13 21.53
C LEU A 27 -16.81 2.40 22.22
N PRO A 28 -16.64 3.53 21.51
CA PRO A 28 -16.92 3.73 20.08
C PRO A 28 -15.94 2.96 19.15
N PRO A 29 -16.28 2.80 17.85
CA PRO A 29 -15.36 2.22 16.88
C PRO A 29 -14.07 3.06 16.74
N PRO A 30 -12.94 2.45 16.32
CA PRO A 30 -11.71 3.21 16.11
C PRO A 30 -11.89 4.23 14.98
N PRO A 31 -11.26 5.41 15.08
CA PRO A 31 -11.26 6.37 13.99
C PRO A 31 -10.51 5.80 12.78
N PRO A 32 -10.87 6.21 11.55
CA PRO A 32 -10.16 5.77 10.35
C PRO A 32 -8.70 6.25 10.36
N ALA A 33 -7.83 5.47 9.73
CA ALA A 33 -6.45 5.86 9.48
C ALA A 33 -6.40 6.75 8.23
N LEU A 34 -5.72 7.89 8.33
CA LEU A 34 -5.57 8.84 7.23
C LEU A 34 -4.12 8.79 6.77
N VAL A 35 -3.89 8.42 5.51
CA VAL A 35 -2.54 8.16 4.99
C VAL A 35 -2.40 8.74 3.59
N LEU A 36 -1.29 9.42 3.29
CA LEU A 36 -0.90 9.69 1.91
C LEU A 36 -0.03 8.54 1.41
N ALA A 37 -0.65 7.61 0.70
CA ALA A 37 0.06 6.46 0.16
C ALA A 37 0.75 6.81 -1.16
N PRO A 38 2.03 6.45 -1.35
CA PRO A 38 2.72 6.68 -2.61
C PRO A 38 2.07 5.86 -3.74
N ARG A 39 1.91 6.48 -4.91
CA ARG A 39 1.33 5.83 -6.10
C ARG A 39 2.11 4.60 -6.54
N LEU A 40 3.43 4.63 -6.39
CA LEU A 40 4.34 3.52 -6.71
C LEU A 40 4.51 2.52 -5.55
N GLY A 41 3.84 2.75 -4.42
CA GLY A 41 3.85 1.83 -3.28
C GLY A 41 2.84 0.70 -3.42
N TYR A 42 2.84 -0.20 -2.44
CA TYR A 42 1.91 -1.33 -2.35
C TYR A 42 1.17 -1.27 -1.01
N LEU A 43 -0.14 -1.51 -1.04
CA LEU A 43 -1.01 -1.37 0.15
C LEU A 43 -0.56 -2.19 1.38
N PRO A 44 -0.07 -3.45 1.27
CA PRO A 44 0.36 -4.20 2.46
C PRO A 44 1.51 -3.54 3.24
N LEU A 45 2.30 -2.68 2.60
CA LEU A 45 3.38 -1.95 3.29
C LEU A 45 2.85 -0.92 4.29
N LEU A 46 1.57 -0.57 4.21
CA LEU A 46 0.87 0.27 5.20
C LEU A 46 0.67 -0.45 6.53
N ILE A 47 0.88 -1.76 6.63
CA ILE A 47 0.65 -2.53 7.86
C ILE A 47 1.40 -1.96 9.07
N SER A 48 2.62 -1.45 8.91
CA SER A 48 3.40 -0.90 10.01
C SER A 48 2.76 0.33 10.64
N LEU A 49 1.93 1.05 9.88
CA LEU A 49 1.18 2.22 10.32
C LEU A 49 -0.20 1.82 10.84
N LEU A 50 -0.89 0.92 10.15
CA LEU A 50 -2.28 0.54 10.45
C LEU A 50 -2.40 -0.39 11.65
N LYS A 51 -1.48 -1.36 11.78
CA LYS A 51 -1.56 -2.38 12.83
C LYS A 51 -1.53 -1.77 14.25
N PRO A 52 -0.62 -0.84 14.59
CA PRO A 52 -0.63 -0.19 15.90
C PRO A 52 -1.91 0.62 16.19
N GLN A 53 -2.54 1.19 15.16
CA GLN A 53 -3.77 1.97 15.32
C GLN A 53 -4.99 1.08 15.61
N PHE A 54 -5.07 -0.10 15.00
CA PHE A 54 -6.24 -0.97 15.10
C PHE A 54 -6.07 -2.14 16.06
N SER A 55 -4.86 -2.49 16.49
CA SER A 55 -4.57 -3.71 17.26
C SER A 55 -5.38 -3.86 18.55
N SER A 56 -5.71 -2.77 19.24
CA SER A 56 -6.52 -2.80 20.47
C SER A 56 -8.02 -3.05 20.23
N THR A 57 -8.46 -2.96 18.98
CA THR A 57 -9.86 -3.14 18.55
C THR A 57 -10.11 -4.48 17.84
N LEU A 58 -9.03 -5.11 17.40
CA LEU A 58 -8.75 -6.54 17.26
C LEU A 58 -9.64 -7.59 17.96
N PRO A 59 -10.53 -8.36 17.31
CA PRO A 59 -10.88 -9.68 17.85
C PRO A 59 -9.63 -10.58 17.93
N PRO A 60 -9.56 -11.52 18.89
CA PRO A 60 -8.46 -12.48 18.96
C PRO A 60 -8.38 -13.31 17.67
N GLY A 61 -7.16 -13.59 17.20
CA GLY A 61 -6.94 -14.41 16.00
C GLY A 61 -5.58 -14.18 15.35
N VAL A 62 -5.34 -14.89 14.25
CA VAL A 62 -4.14 -14.70 13.41
C VAL A 62 -4.37 -13.50 12.49
N ASP A 63 -3.42 -12.58 12.48
CA ASP A 63 -3.47 -11.38 11.63
C ASP A 63 -3.19 -11.72 10.17
N THR A 64 -4.17 -11.48 9.31
CA THR A 64 -4.05 -11.53 7.85
C THR A 64 -4.50 -10.19 7.28
N ILE A 65 -3.56 -9.38 6.78
CA ILE A 65 -3.92 -8.07 6.24
C ILE A 65 -4.39 -8.18 4.78
N TRP A 66 -5.54 -7.59 4.48
CA TRP A 66 -5.97 -7.34 3.11
C TRP A 66 -6.86 -6.10 3.04
N PHE A 67 -7.04 -5.57 1.84
CA PHE A 67 -7.76 -4.33 1.60
C PHE A 67 -8.93 -4.56 0.67
N GLU A 68 -10.00 -3.82 0.90
CA GLU A 68 -11.23 -3.86 0.13
C GLU A 68 -11.59 -2.44 -0.35
N TYR A 69 -12.13 -2.34 -1.56
CA TYR A 69 -12.79 -1.14 -2.06
C TYR A 69 -14.20 -1.49 -2.55
N LYS A 70 -15.24 -0.94 -1.92
CA LYS A 70 -16.65 -1.14 -2.31
C LYS A 70 -17.03 -2.63 -2.50
N GLY A 71 -16.64 -3.49 -1.57
CA GLY A 71 -16.90 -4.94 -1.64
C GLY A 71 -15.90 -5.74 -2.49
N LEU A 72 -14.91 -5.09 -3.13
CA LEU A 72 -13.92 -5.74 -3.98
C LEU A 72 -12.59 -5.92 -3.23
N PRO A 73 -12.13 -7.18 -2.99
CA PRO A 73 -10.78 -7.43 -2.49
C PRO A 73 -9.72 -6.93 -3.47
N LEU A 74 -8.82 -6.08 -2.98
CA LEU A 74 -7.78 -5.44 -3.78
C LEU A 74 -6.57 -6.35 -3.96
N LYS A 75 -6.10 -6.45 -5.21
CA LYS A 75 -4.91 -7.23 -5.59
C LYS A 75 -3.65 -6.54 -5.07
N TRP A 76 -3.11 -7.05 -3.96
CA TRP A 76 -1.99 -6.44 -3.25
C TRP A 76 -0.69 -6.31 -4.07
N TYR A 77 -0.51 -7.13 -5.10
CA TYR A 77 0.65 -7.13 -5.99
C TYR A 77 0.56 -6.04 -7.09
N ILE A 78 -0.51 -5.24 -7.10
CA ILE A 78 -0.67 -4.10 -8.01
C ILE A 78 -0.33 -2.81 -7.23
N PRO A 79 0.45 -1.88 -7.81
CA PRO A 79 0.75 -0.61 -7.15
C PRO A 79 -0.51 0.20 -6.79
N THR A 80 -0.47 0.88 -5.65
CA THR A 80 -1.57 1.68 -5.10
C THR A 80 -2.14 2.67 -6.12
N GLY A 81 -1.26 3.34 -6.88
CA GLY A 81 -1.64 4.29 -7.93
C GLY A 81 -2.44 3.65 -9.05
N VAL A 82 -2.04 2.46 -9.48
CA VAL A 82 -2.70 1.71 -10.54
C VAL A 82 -4.07 1.22 -10.07
N LEU A 83 -4.18 0.72 -8.84
CA LEU A 83 -5.46 0.34 -8.26
C LEU A 83 -6.43 1.53 -8.19
N PHE A 84 -5.94 2.70 -7.75
CA PHE A 84 -6.74 3.92 -7.68
C PHE A 84 -7.22 4.37 -9.06
N ASP A 85 -6.31 4.49 -10.03
CA ASP A 85 -6.66 4.97 -11.37
C ASP A 85 -7.59 3.99 -12.12
N LEU A 86 -7.52 2.69 -11.82
CA LEU A 86 -8.39 1.67 -12.43
C LEU A 86 -9.80 1.64 -11.81
N LEU A 87 -9.91 1.83 -10.49
CA LEU A 87 -11.15 1.61 -9.74
C LEU A 87 -11.92 2.90 -9.45
N CYS A 88 -11.25 4.06 -9.39
CA CYS A 88 -11.87 5.37 -9.25
C CYS A 88 -12.00 6.07 -10.62
N VAL A 89 -13.11 5.82 -11.30
CA VAL A 89 -13.46 6.50 -12.58
C VAL A 89 -13.61 8.01 -12.38
N GLU A 90 -14.18 8.42 -11.25
CA GLU A 90 -14.14 9.80 -10.77
C GLU A 90 -13.24 9.84 -9.52
N PRO A 91 -12.26 10.75 -9.44
CA PRO A 91 -11.28 10.74 -8.36
C PRO A 91 -11.91 11.22 -7.05
N GLU A 92 -12.56 10.29 -6.35
CA GLU A 92 -13.00 10.43 -4.96
C GLU A 92 -11.77 10.67 -4.09
N ARG A 93 -11.74 11.81 -3.38
CA ARG A 93 -10.65 12.20 -2.48
C ARG A 93 -11.25 12.58 -1.12
N PRO A 94 -10.85 11.91 -0.03
CA PRO A 94 -9.90 10.80 0.04
C PRO A 94 -10.44 9.50 -0.57
N TRP A 95 -9.54 8.62 -1.04
CA TRP A 95 -9.89 7.28 -1.49
C TRP A 95 -10.25 6.41 -0.28
N ASN A 96 -11.53 6.06 -0.16
CA ASN A 96 -12.07 5.32 0.97
C ASN A 96 -11.81 3.82 0.82
N LEU A 97 -10.96 3.26 1.67
CA LEU A 97 -10.64 1.84 1.71
C LEU A 97 -11.09 1.22 3.03
N THR A 98 -11.35 -0.08 2.99
CA THR A 98 -11.55 -0.90 4.19
C THR A 98 -10.35 -1.83 4.35
N VAL A 99 -9.78 -1.87 5.55
CA VAL A 99 -8.75 -2.84 5.92
C VAL A 99 -9.36 -3.96 6.75
N HIS A 100 -8.91 -5.17 6.48
CA HIS A 100 -9.25 -6.37 7.21
C HIS A 100 -7.97 -6.99 7.77
N PHE A 101 -8.06 -7.50 8.99
CA PHE A 101 -7.03 -8.29 9.65
C PHE A 101 -7.46 -9.75 9.83
N ARG A 102 -8.69 -10.11 9.44
CA ARG A 102 -9.22 -11.49 9.50
C ARG A 102 -9.80 -11.88 8.14
N GLY A 103 -10.13 -13.17 8.00
CA GLY A 103 -10.93 -13.66 6.87
C GLY A 103 -10.30 -13.46 5.50
N TYR A 104 -9.00 -13.75 5.34
CA TYR A 104 -8.31 -13.56 4.07
C TYR A 104 -9.00 -14.29 2.90
N PRO A 105 -9.30 -13.60 1.78
CA PRO A 105 -10.00 -14.19 0.64
C PRO A 105 -9.06 -14.99 -0.26
N SER A 106 -8.58 -16.14 0.24
CA SER A 106 -7.60 -17.01 -0.43
C SER A 106 -8.08 -17.60 -1.77
N ASN A 107 -9.38 -17.57 -2.03
CA ASN A 107 -9.97 -17.98 -3.29
C ASN A 107 -9.82 -16.94 -4.41
N ILE A 108 -9.54 -15.67 -4.07
CA ILE A 108 -9.46 -14.54 -5.01
C ILE A 108 -8.06 -13.93 -5.01
N LEU A 109 -7.46 -13.77 -3.81
CA LEU A 109 -6.15 -13.14 -3.64
C LEU A 109 -5.06 -14.18 -3.46
N LEU A 110 -3.91 -13.93 -4.08
CA LEU A 110 -2.67 -14.65 -3.80
C LEU A 110 -2.28 -14.45 -2.34
N PRO A 111 -1.68 -15.42 -1.63
CA PRO A 111 -1.20 -15.22 -0.26
C PRO A 111 -0.21 -14.06 -0.14
N CYS A 112 -0.31 -13.29 0.96
CA CYS A 112 0.63 -12.20 1.28
C CYS A 112 1.21 -12.40 2.68
N GLU A 113 2.39 -12.99 2.76
CA GLU A 113 3.10 -13.31 4.01
C GLU A 113 4.01 -12.14 4.44
N GLY A 114 3.45 -10.93 4.48
CA GLY A 114 4.17 -9.72 4.90
C GLY A 114 5.05 -9.09 3.82
N GLU A 115 6.02 -8.27 4.27
CA GLU A 115 6.82 -7.40 3.39
C GLU A 115 7.64 -8.19 2.35
N ASP A 116 8.13 -9.38 2.69
CA ASP A 116 8.91 -10.22 1.76
C ASP A 116 8.09 -10.68 0.54
N SER A 117 6.79 -10.96 0.72
CA SER A 117 5.91 -11.32 -0.40
C SER A 117 5.78 -10.17 -1.40
N VAL A 118 5.63 -8.95 -0.89
CA VAL A 118 5.55 -7.74 -1.71
C VAL A 118 6.87 -7.50 -2.44
N LYS A 119 7.99 -7.64 -1.73
CA LYS A 119 9.34 -7.52 -2.31
C LYS A 119 9.55 -8.52 -3.45
N TRP A 120 9.24 -9.79 -3.25
CA TRP A 120 9.42 -10.82 -4.28
C TRP A 120 8.52 -10.58 -5.49
N SER A 121 7.27 -10.16 -5.27
CA SER A 121 6.35 -9.78 -6.36
C SER A 121 6.92 -8.61 -7.19
N PHE A 122 7.45 -7.59 -6.52
CA PHE A 122 8.09 -6.45 -7.18
C PHE A 122 9.31 -6.89 -8.01
N ILE A 123 10.21 -7.70 -7.44
CA ILE A 123 11.41 -8.17 -8.14
C ILE A 123 11.05 -9.05 -9.34
N ASN A 124 10.04 -9.91 -9.23
CA ASN A 124 9.57 -10.72 -10.36
C ASN A 124 9.02 -9.85 -11.48
N SER A 125 8.21 -8.83 -11.15
CA SER A 125 7.71 -7.87 -12.14
C SER A 125 8.85 -7.13 -12.85
N LEU A 126 9.91 -6.76 -12.13
CA LEU A 126 11.09 -6.12 -12.71
C LEU A 126 11.86 -7.07 -13.64
N LYS A 127 12.00 -8.35 -13.27
CA LYS A 127 12.64 -9.38 -14.11
C LYS A 127 11.87 -9.59 -15.41
N GLU A 128 10.55 -9.66 -15.34
CA GLU A 128 9.67 -9.79 -16.52
C GLU A 128 9.82 -8.59 -17.44
N ALA A 129 9.75 -7.36 -16.90
CA ALA A 129 9.95 -6.14 -17.67
C ALA A 129 11.34 -6.09 -18.33
N ALA A 130 12.40 -6.44 -17.59
CA ALA A 130 13.76 -6.46 -18.13
C ALA A 130 13.92 -7.49 -19.26
N TYR A 131 13.27 -8.65 -19.15
CA TYR A 131 13.28 -9.66 -20.19
C TYR A 131 12.58 -9.16 -21.46
N ILE A 132 11.43 -8.51 -21.33
CA ILE A 132 10.69 -7.94 -22.48
C ILE A 132 11.53 -6.88 -23.19
N ILE A 133 12.21 -6.00 -22.45
CA ILE A 133 12.98 -4.89 -23.02
C ILE A 133 14.30 -5.36 -23.64
N ASN A 134 15.03 -6.25 -22.96
CA ASN A 134 16.42 -6.59 -23.32
C ASN A 134 16.60 -8.00 -23.88
N GLY A 135 15.54 -8.79 -23.98
CA GLY A 135 15.57 -10.21 -24.39
C GLY A 135 16.23 -11.16 -23.37
N ASN A 136 16.65 -10.66 -22.20
CA ASN A 136 17.14 -11.46 -21.09
C ASN A 136 16.99 -10.72 -19.75
N SER A 137 17.05 -11.46 -18.65
CA SER A 137 16.96 -10.92 -17.28
C SER A 137 18.32 -10.88 -16.56
N LYS A 138 19.45 -11.08 -17.25
CA LYS A 138 20.77 -11.25 -16.61
C LYS A 138 21.18 -10.04 -15.78
N ASN A 139 20.85 -8.84 -16.23
CA ASN A 139 21.15 -7.60 -15.49
C ASN A 139 20.42 -7.57 -14.14
N VAL A 140 19.16 -7.97 -14.07
CA VAL A 140 18.37 -8.03 -12.81
C VAL A 140 18.73 -9.28 -11.99
N MET A 141 19.04 -10.42 -12.62
CA MET A 141 19.43 -11.64 -11.90
C MET A 141 20.81 -11.53 -11.22
N ASN A 142 21.71 -10.68 -11.73
CA ASN A 142 23.02 -10.42 -11.15
C ASN A 142 22.99 -9.33 -10.06
N MET A 143 21.83 -8.76 -9.73
CA MET A 143 21.65 -7.63 -8.80
C MET A 143 21.32 -8.05 -7.36
N SER A 144 22.03 -9.02 -6.78
CA SER A 144 21.73 -9.50 -5.41
C SER A 144 21.82 -8.43 -4.31
N GLN A 145 22.66 -7.39 -4.48
CA GLN A 145 22.75 -6.24 -3.56
C GLN A 145 21.88 -5.05 -3.97
N THR A 146 21.70 -4.81 -5.28
CA THR A 146 20.91 -3.67 -5.79
C THR A 146 19.40 -3.87 -5.59
N ASP A 147 18.92 -5.12 -5.62
CA ASP A 147 17.54 -5.48 -5.29
C ASP A 147 17.14 -5.00 -3.88
N GLN A 148 18.07 -5.09 -2.92
CA GLN A 148 17.85 -4.58 -1.57
C GLN A 148 17.82 -3.05 -1.54
N VAL A 149 18.60 -2.37 -2.37
CA VAL A 149 18.66 -0.90 -2.42
C VAL A 149 17.39 -0.32 -3.04
N ILE A 150 16.93 -0.87 -4.17
CA ILE A 150 15.71 -0.39 -4.84
C ILE A 150 14.49 -0.61 -3.95
N TRP A 151 14.38 -1.79 -3.31
CA TRP A 151 13.32 -2.05 -2.34
C TRP A 151 13.38 -1.10 -1.14
N LYS A 152 14.57 -0.87 -0.57
CA LYS A 152 14.76 0.07 0.56
C LYS A 152 14.41 1.51 0.18
N LEU A 153 14.57 1.92 -1.08
CA LEU A 153 14.12 3.23 -1.53
C LEU A 153 12.59 3.32 -1.55
N ILE A 154 11.89 2.28 -2.02
CA ILE A 154 10.42 2.24 -2.03
C ILE A 154 9.87 2.19 -0.60
N ASP A 155 10.39 1.29 0.23
CA ASP A 155 9.98 1.16 1.65
C ASP A 155 10.37 2.41 2.46
N GLY A 156 11.58 2.95 2.26
CA GLY A 156 12.05 4.17 2.92
C GLY A 156 11.22 5.40 2.57
N TRP A 157 10.84 5.58 1.30
CA TRP A 157 9.93 6.66 0.89
C TRP A 157 8.53 6.49 1.50
N HIS A 158 8.01 5.26 1.52
CA HIS A 158 6.74 4.94 2.13
C HIS A 158 6.70 5.29 3.63
N ARG A 159 7.78 4.98 4.37
CA ARG A 159 7.94 5.35 5.78
C ARG A 159 8.18 6.85 5.99
N SER A 160 8.96 7.51 5.12
CA SER A 160 9.28 8.94 5.24
C SER A 160 8.06 9.83 5.03
N LEU A 161 7.26 9.57 3.98
CA LEU A 161 6.02 10.29 3.72
C LEU A 161 5.04 10.17 4.91
N SER A 162 4.93 8.97 5.47
CA SER A 162 4.09 8.72 6.65
C SER A 162 4.53 9.54 7.87
N LEU A 163 5.84 9.69 8.09
CA LEU A 163 6.41 10.42 9.25
C LEU A 163 6.39 11.95 9.09
N GLU A 164 6.61 12.48 7.89
CA GLU A 164 6.55 13.93 7.65
C GLU A 164 5.13 14.47 7.79
N LEU A 165 4.12 13.67 7.44
CA LEU A 165 2.71 14.07 7.52
C LEU A 165 2.11 13.93 8.92
N LEU A 166 2.59 12.98 9.73
CA LEU A 166 2.29 12.97 11.17
C LEU A 166 2.81 14.24 11.88
N LYS A 167 3.88 14.86 11.34
CA LYS A 167 4.49 16.08 11.89
C LYS A 167 3.90 17.37 11.33
N MET A 168 3.44 17.37 10.09
CA MET A 168 2.89 18.54 9.42
C MET A 168 1.36 18.41 9.33
N ASN A 169 0.62 19.31 10.01
CA ASN A 169 -0.85 19.44 10.01
C ASN A 169 -1.50 19.73 8.62
N ILE A 170 -0.87 19.29 7.52
CA ILE A 170 -1.24 19.50 6.10
C ILE A 170 -2.65 18.97 5.79
N TRP A 171 -3.15 18.00 6.55
CA TRP A 171 -4.47 17.42 6.31
C TRP A 171 -5.63 18.40 6.55
N LYS A 172 -5.47 19.39 7.44
CA LYS A 172 -6.47 20.48 7.59
C LYS A 172 -6.63 21.31 6.32
N MET A 173 -5.60 21.37 5.48
CA MET A 173 -5.61 22.17 4.25
C MET A 173 -6.19 21.42 3.04
N LEU A 174 -6.13 20.08 3.02
CA LEU A 174 -6.59 19.25 1.90
C LEU A 174 -8.06 18.81 2.01
N VAL A 175 -8.67 18.92 3.19
CA VAL A 175 -10.07 18.55 3.44
C VAL A 175 -11.00 19.76 3.49
N GLN A 176 -10.45 20.98 3.44
CA GLN A 176 -11.20 22.24 3.41
C GLN A 176 -11.20 22.93 2.03
N SER A 177 -10.71 22.27 0.97
CA SER A 177 -10.62 22.82 -0.39
C SER A 177 -11.54 22.10 -1.38
#